data_AF-A0A661I9H0-F1
#
_entry.id   AF-A0A661I9H0-F1
#
_cell.length_a   1.000
_cell.length_b   1.000
_cell.length_c   1.000
_cell.angle_alpha   90.00
_cell.angle_beta   90.00
_cell.angle_gamma   90.00
#
_symmetry.space_group_name_H-M   'P 1'
#
loop_
_entity.id
_entity.type
_entity.pdbx_description
1 polymer ?
#
loop_
_entity_poly.entity_id
_entity_poly.type
_entity_poly.pdbx_seq_one_letter_code
_entity_poly.pdbx_strand_id
1 'polypeptide(L)'
;MRIVIDLQGAQSNSRFRGIGRYSTSLAKGIIRNAKGHEVYILLNGMLDDTLESLREEFRALLPQSHILVWQAWGPVSFVSLDSDFRRESAEIIRESFLASLNPNLVIVTSMI
;
A
#
# COMPACT_ATOMS: atom_id res chain seq x y z
N MET A 1 -14.31 6.43 -11.39
CA MET A 1 -14.18 6.02 -9.97
C MET A 1 -12.73 6.05 -9.59
N ARG A 2 -12.44 6.30 -8.32
CA ARG A 2 -11.10 6.27 -7.74
C ARG A 2 -10.90 4.96 -6.97
N ILE A 3 -9.90 4.19 -7.35
CA ILE A 3 -9.53 2.90 -6.75
C ILE A 3 -8.15 3.07 -6.10
N VAL A 4 -8.04 2.74 -4.82
CA VAL A 4 -6.75 2.74 -4.11
C VAL A 4 -6.40 1.30 -3.77
N ILE A 5 -5.21 0.85 -4.19
CA ILE A 5 -4.69 -0.47 -3.91
C ILE A 5 -3.59 -0.33 -2.86
N ASP A 6 -3.87 -0.79 -1.64
CA ASP A 6 -2.89 -0.86 -0.56
C ASP A 6 -1.99 -2.08 -0.76
N LEU A 7 -0.72 -1.82 -1.05
CA LEU A 7 0.30 -2.82 -1.33
C LEU A 7 1.24 -3.08 -0.15
N GLN A 8 0.87 -2.72 1.08
CA GLN A 8 1.69 -3.02 2.26
C GLN A 8 2.00 -4.53 2.38
N GLY A 9 1.08 -5.41 1.94
CA GLY A 9 1.32 -6.85 1.85
C GLY A 9 2.53 -7.24 1.00
N ALA A 10 2.77 -6.49 -0.09
CA ALA A 10 3.93 -6.67 -0.97
C ALA A 10 5.23 -6.09 -0.40
N GLN A 11 5.15 -5.24 0.62
CA GLN A 11 6.31 -4.64 1.29
C GLN A 11 6.79 -5.47 2.49
N SER A 12 5.88 -6.15 3.19
CA SER A 12 6.21 -6.95 4.38
C SER A 12 7.03 -8.22 4.09
N ASN A 13 7.50 -8.92 5.13
CA ASN A 13 8.16 -10.22 5.01
C ASN A 13 7.28 -11.31 4.36
N SER A 14 5.96 -11.15 4.39
CA SER A 14 5.02 -12.03 3.70
C SER A 14 5.22 -12.04 2.18
N ARG A 15 5.88 -11.02 1.62
CA ARG A 15 6.17 -10.92 0.18
C ARG A 15 6.89 -12.14 -0.39
N PHE A 16 7.75 -12.76 0.42
CA PHE A 16 8.54 -13.94 0.05
C PHE A 16 7.76 -15.25 0.07
N ARG A 17 6.52 -15.26 0.59
CA ARG A 17 5.66 -16.45 0.73
C ARG A 17 4.45 -16.42 -0.21
N GLY A 18 4.57 -15.71 -1.33
CA GLY A 18 3.54 -15.63 -2.37
C GLY A 18 2.67 -14.38 -2.32
N ILE A 19 2.49 -13.76 -1.14
CA ILE A 19 1.66 -12.54 -1.00
C ILE A 19 2.18 -11.40 -1.88
N GLY A 20 3.50 -11.24 -2.00
CA GLY A 20 4.08 -10.17 -2.83
C GLY A 20 3.73 -10.35 -4.30
N ARG A 21 3.98 -11.55 -4.84
CA ARG A 21 3.66 -11.90 -6.23
C ARG A 21 2.16 -11.77 -6.53
N TYR A 22 1.30 -12.24 -5.63
CA TYR A 22 -0.14 -12.11 -5.77
C TYR A 22 -0.57 -10.64 -5.77
N SER A 23 -0.11 -9.87 -4.78
CA SER A 23 -0.48 -8.46 -4.61
C SER A 23 -0.11 -7.63 -5.83
N THR A 24 1.13 -7.77 -6.33
CA THR A 24 1.58 -7.01 -7.51
C THR A 24 0.91 -7.48 -8.78
N SER A 25 0.69 -8.80 -8.96
CA SER A 25 -0.03 -9.33 -10.12
C SER A 25 -1.48 -8.87 -10.17
N LEU A 26 -2.17 -8.86 -9.03
CA LEU A 26 -3.53 -8.37 -8.90
C LEU A 26 -3.60 -6.88 -9.24
N ALA A 27 -2.72 -6.06 -8.65
CA ALA A 27 -2.65 -4.62 -8.93
C ALA A 27 -2.41 -4.34 -10.42
N LYS A 28 -1.44 -5.01 -11.04
CA LYS A 28 -1.16 -4.89 -12.48
C LYS A 28 -2.36 -5.28 -13.34
N GLY A 29 -3.08 -6.34 -12.95
CA GLY A 29 -4.30 -6.78 -13.61
C GLY A 29 -5.39 -5.71 -13.57
N ILE A 30 -5.62 -5.11 -12.40
CA ILE A 30 -6.62 -4.04 -12.22
C ILE A 30 -6.24 -2.81 -13.04
N ILE A 31 -4.99 -2.34 -12.96
CA ILE A 31 -4.51 -1.15 -13.67
C ILE A 31 -4.72 -1.30 -15.19
N ARG A 32 -4.34 -2.45 -15.76
CA ARG A 32 -4.53 -2.72 -17.20
C ARG A 32 -6.00 -2.72 -17.65
N ASN A 33 -6.91 -3.01 -16.72
CA ASN A 33 -8.35 -3.11 -16.99
C ASN A 33 -9.14 -1.92 -16.42
N ALA A 34 -8.48 -0.85 -16.00
CA ALA A 34 -9.11 0.26 -15.28
C ALA A 34 -10.16 1.02 -16.11
N LYS A 35 -10.13 0.97 -17.46
CA LYS A 35 -11.16 1.50 -18.38
C LYS A 35 -11.75 2.87 -17.96
N GLY A 36 -10.89 3.84 -17.68
CA GLY A 36 -11.29 5.21 -17.28
C GLY A 36 -11.50 5.40 -15.78
N HIS A 37 -11.24 4.40 -14.95
CA HIS A 37 -11.08 4.55 -13.51
C HIS A 37 -9.69 5.09 -13.17
N GLU A 38 -9.62 5.93 -12.14
CA GLU A 38 -8.38 6.49 -11.61
C GLU A 38 -7.84 5.52 -10.56
N VAL A 39 -6.67 4.94 -10.81
CA VAL A 39 -6.07 3.94 -9.91
C VAL A 39 -4.84 4.53 -9.23
N TYR A 40 -4.77 4.34 -7.92
CA TYR A 40 -3.63 4.68 -7.07
C TYR A 40 -3.07 3.44 -6.39
N ILE A 41 -1.76 3.45 -6.21
CA ILE A 41 -1.06 2.51 -5.32
C ILE A 41 -0.71 3.25 -4.05
N LEU A 42 -1.02 2.64 -2.91
CA LEU A 42 -0.61 3.13 -1.60
C LEU A 42 0.48 2.21 -1.03
N LEU A 43 1.59 2.81 -0.63
CA LEU A 43 2.71 2.16 0.04
C LEU A 43 2.88 2.71 1.46
N ASN A 44 3.38 1.86 2.35
CA ASN A 44 3.78 2.22 3.71
C ASN A 44 5.24 2.68 3.71
N GLY A 45 5.47 3.94 4.09
CA GLY A 45 6.79 4.57 4.13
C GLY A 45 7.69 4.10 5.29
N MET A 46 7.14 3.37 6.26
CA MET A 46 7.92 2.70 7.30
C MET A 46 8.58 1.40 6.80
N LEU A 47 8.29 0.98 5.56
CA LEU A 47 8.87 -0.18 4.88
C LEU A 47 9.69 0.27 3.66
N ASP A 48 10.70 1.10 3.92
CA ASP A 48 11.50 1.85 2.94
C ASP A 48 12.26 0.99 1.94
N ASP A 49 12.79 -0.17 2.36
CA ASP A 49 13.54 -1.14 1.53
C ASP A 49 12.83 -1.56 0.22
N THR A 50 11.52 -1.37 0.14
CA THR A 50 10.67 -1.81 -0.99
C THR A 50 10.08 -0.67 -1.82
N LEU A 51 10.26 0.59 -1.40
CA LEU A 51 9.60 1.72 -2.06
C LEU A 51 10.10 1.90 -3.49
N GLU A 52 11.42 1.89 -3.69
CA GLU A 52 12.01 2.15 -5.01
C GLU A 52 11.72 1.02 -6.00
N SER A 53 11.83 -0.24 -5.54
CA SER A 53 11.57 -1.40 -6.39
C SER A 53 10.10 -1.47 -6.84
N LEU A 54 9.16 -1.16 -5.94
CA LEU A 54 7.74 -1.10 -6.30
C LEU A 54 7.45 0.10 -7.23
N ARG A 55 8.05 1.27 -7.00
CA ARG A 55 7.89 2.41 -7.93
C ARG A 55 8.33 2.08 -9.35
N GLU A 56 9.48 1.44 -9.50
CA GLU A 56 9.98 1.02 -10.80
C GLU A 56 9.10 -0.09 -11.40
N GLU A 57 8.65 -1.05 -10.59
CA GLU A 57 7.77 -2.15 -11.03
C GLU A 57 6.46 -1.65 -11.68
N PHE A 58 5.95 -0.50 -11.24
CA PHE A 58 4.71 0.11 -11.75
C PHE A 58 4.93 1.30 -12.70
N ARG A 59 6.17 1.71 -12.96
CA ARG A 59 6.51 2.91 -13.75
C ARG A 59 5.91 2.94 -15.15
N ALA A 60 5.84 1.78 -15.81
CA ALA A 60 5.26 1.67 -17.15
C ALA A 60 3.72 1.59 -17.15
N LEU A 61 3.09 1.50 -15.99
CA LEU A 61 1.64 1.25 -15.85
C LEU A 61 0.88 2.45 -15.25
N LEU A 62 1.53 3.25 -14.40
CA LEU A 62 0.94 4.42 -13.76
C LEU A 62 1.95 5.58 -13.76
N PRO A 63 1.47 6.85 -13.79
CA PRO A 63 2.32 7.98 -13.48
C PRO A 63 2.82 7.87 -12.03
N GLN A 64 4.04 8.33 -11.76
CA GLN A 64 4.63 8.25 -10.41
C GLN A 64 3.83 9.03 -9.36
N SER A 65 3.09 10.07 -9.77
CA SER A 65 2.15 10.80 -8.92
C SER A 65 0.97 9.95 -8.40
N HIS A 66 0.73 8.77 -8.98
CA HIS A 66 -0.30 7.83 -8.52
C HIS A 66 0.25 6.75 -7.58
N ILE A 67 1.55 6.77 -7.28
CA ILE A 67 2.18 5.89 -6.31
C ILE A 67 2.44 6.71 -5.04
N LEU A 68 1.50 6.62 -4.12
CA LEU A 68 1.44 7.39 -2.89
C LEU A 68 2.09 6.63 -1.74
N VAL A 69 2.67 7.37 -0.81
CA VAL A 69 3.32 6.82 0.37
C VAL A 69 2.72 7.51 1.59
N TRP A 70 2.17 6.73 2.52
CA TRP A 70 1.80 7.25 3.83
C TRP A 70 2.93 6.99 4.82
N GLN A 71 3.03 7.82 5.86
CA GLN A 71 4.09 7.76 6.85
C GLN A 71 3.48 7.91 8.25
N ALA A 72 4.02 7.17 9.22
CA ALA A 72 3.73 7.36 10.64
C ALA A 72 5.03 7.26 11.46
N TRP A 73 4.90 7.44 12.78
CA TRP A 73 6.02 7.34 13.71
C TRP A 73 6.29 5.87 14.08
N GLY A 74 7.49 5.38 13.77
CA GLY A 74 7.93 4.01 14.02
C GLY A 74 9.01 3.88 15.12
N PRO A 75 9.52 2.66 15.36
CA PRO A 75 9.06 1.38 14.79
C PRO A 75 7.68 0.95 15.32
N VAL A 76 6.91 0.31 14.47
CA VAL A 76 5.62 -0.33 14.79
C VAL A 76 5.81 -1.84 14.76
N SER A 77 5.28 -2.56 15.76
CA SER A 77 5.31 -4.02 15.81
C SER A 77 3.96 -4.55 16.27
N PHE A 78 3.54 -5.69 15.73
CA PHE A 78 2.36 -6.40 16.22
C PHE A 78 2.69 -7.30 17.43
N VAL A 79 3.98 -7.59 17.65
CA VAL A 79 4.45 -8.55 18.65
C VAL A 79 4.89 -7.87 19.96
N SER A 80 5.33 -6.62 19.88
CA SER A 80 5.80 -5.86 21.04
C SER A 80 4.68 -4.99 21.63
N LEU A 81 4.31 -5.25 22.88
CA LEU A 81 3.32 -4.46 23.63
C LEU A 81 3.74 -2.99 23.80
N ASP A 82 5.05 -2.70 23.82
CA ASP A 82 5.60 -1.33 23.89
C ASP A 82 5.35 -0.48 22.62
N SER A 83 4.70 -1.07 21.61
CA SER A 83 4.37 -0.39 20.36
C SER A 83 2.87 -0.27 20.09
N ASP A 84 2.01 -0.65 21.04
CA ASP A 84 0.54 -0.61 20.84
C ASP A 84 0.04 0.79 20.50
N PHE A 85 0.43 1.83 21.25
CA PHE A 85 0.04 3.21 20.94
C PHE A 85 0.54 3.69 19.56
N ARG A 86 1.77 3.29 19.17
CA ARG A 86 2.33 3.64 17.86
C ARG A 86 1.61 2.90 16.74
N ARG A 87 1.22 1.65 16.96
CA ARG A 87 0.42 0.85 16.03
C ARG A 87 -0.95 1.49 15.81
N GLU A 88 -1.68 1.74 16.88
CA GLU A 88 -3.01 2.38 16.81
C GLU A 88 -2.94 3.75 16.13
N SER A 89 -1.92 4.55 16.48
CA SER A 89 -1.68 5.84 15.83
C SER A 89 -1.39 5.68 14.32
N ALA A 90 -0.58 4.69 13.94
CA ALA A 90 -0.27 4.42 12.54
C ALA A 90 -1.48 3.92 11.75
N GLU A 91 -2.36 3.12 12.36
CA GLU A 91 -3.62 2.68 11.77
C GLU A 91 -4.53 3.87 11.46
N ILE A 92 -4.73 4.77 12.42
CA ILE A 92 -5.52 6.00 12.24
C ILE A 92 -4.93 6.88 11.15
N ILE A 93 -3.61 7.05 11.12
CA ILE A 93 -2.93 7.85 10.09
C ILE A 93 -3.13 7.23 8.70
N ARG A 94 -2.98 5.91 8.56
CA ARG A 94 -3.19 5.19 7.29
C ARG A 94 -4.64 5.35 6.82
N GLU A 95 -5.60 5.17 7.72
CA GLU A 95 -7.04 5.30 7.41
C GLU A 95 -7.42 6.73 7.04
N SER A 96 -6.89 7.72 7.77
CA SER A 96 -7.08 9.13 7.44
C SER A 96 -6.46 9.48 6.08
N PHE A 97 -5.29 8.94 5.75
CA PHE A 97 -4.67 9.13 4.45
C PHE A 97 -5.55 8.53 3.35
N LEU A 98 -5.99 7.28 3.52
CA LEU A 98 -6.92 6.62 2.58
C LEU A 98 -8.20 7.42 2.39
N ALA A 99 -8.83 7.89 3.47
CA ALA A 99 -10.04 8.70 3.43
C ALA A 99 -9.82 10.05 2.72
N SER A 100 -8.66 10.68 2.91
CA SER A 100 -8.30 11.94 2.23
C SER A 100 -8.24 11.81 0.71
N LEU A 101 -8.01 10.60 0.19
CA LEU A 101 -8.03 10.34 -1.24
C LEU A 101 -9.46 10.29 -1.79
N ASN A 102 -10.51 10.33 -0.97
CA ASN A 102 -11.90 10.17 -1.40
C ASN A 102 -12.11 8.96 -2.35
N PRO A 103 -11.64 7.76 -1.97
CA PRO A 103 -11.72 6.58 -2.82
C PRO A 103 -13.16 6.07 -2.93
N ASN A 104 -13.51 5.50 -4.09
CA ASN A 104 -14.73 4.71 -4.22
C ASN A 104 -14.51 3.24 -3.84
N LEU A 105 -13.26 2.76 -3.92
CA LEU A 105 -12.89 1.40 -3.56
C LEU A 105 -11.46 1.39 -3.00
N VAL A 106 -11.28 0.71 -1.87
CA VAL A 106 -9.96 0.40 -1.31
C VAL A 106 -9.75 -1.11 -1.36
N ILE A 107 -8.66 -1.54 -1.99
CA ILE A 107 -8.27 -2.95 -2.08
C ILE A 107 -7.05 -3.16 -1.20
N VAL A 108 -7.25 -3.88 -0.09
CA VAL A 108 -6.16 -4.28 0.81
C VAL A 108 -5.69 -5.68 0.39
N THR A 109 -4.48 -5.81 -0.15
CA THR A 109 -4.03 -7.07 -0.75
C THR A 109 -3.56 -8.12 0.27
N SER A 110 -3.39 -7.72 1.53
CA SER A 110 -3.15 -8.63 2.65
C SER A 110 -3.49 -7.91 3.94
N MET A 111 -4.11 -8.64 4.87
CA MET A 111 -4.06 -8.25 6.29
C MET A 111 -2.75 -8.78 6.86
N ILE A 112 -2.06 -7.98 7.67
CA ILE A 112 -0.78 -8.30 8.29
C ILE A 112 -0.87 -7.97 9.76
#